data_AF-A0A1I0P2F3-F1
#
_entry.id   AF-A0A1I0P2F3-F1
#
_cell.length_a   1.000
_cell.length_b   1.000
_cell.length_c   1.000
_cell.angle_alpha   90.00
_cell.angle_beta   90.00
_cell.angle_gamma   90.00
#
_symmetry.space_group_name_H-M   'P 1'
#
loop_
_entity.id
_entity.type
_entity.pdbx_description
1 polymer ?
#
loop_
_entity_poly.entity_id
_entity_poly.type
_entity_poly.pdbx_seq_one_letter_code
_entity_poly.pdbx_strand_id
1 'polypeptide(L)'
;MSYNNNSDPYQDYGPDDHETAKKIGGIIVTVLTVLAMIALIGGVYLSKTDPSFGKDEPKTERTHRDRDRDDDDDDRDNDDDDDDRPHSGTQATHHSNNQPQMSDMDQALADANAGSGEITVSLIWYNSDDIDLHVNTPQGEIYYGNRNLGGGTLDVDANFDVMMEMPVENIYFTTAPEGSYSIWIEDYTDRNDGYASYMVRITVNGFTRVYEGHIDGSGTDIDIANFNYQK
;
A
#
# COMPACT_ATOMS: atom_id res chain seq x y z
N MET A 1 -95.00 -44.38 8.64
CA MET A 1 -94.16 -43.49 9.48
C MET A 1 -93.51 -42.46 8.55
N SER A 2 -93.34 -41.18 8.86
CA SER A 2 -93.76 -40.37 10.02
C SER A 2 -93.86 -38.87 9.62
N TYR A 3 -94.41 -38.04 10.50
CA TYR A 3 -94.52 -36.55 10.50
C TYR A 3 -93.26 -35.81 9.93
N ASN A 4 -93.32 -34.69 9.20
CA ASN A 4 -94.09 -33.41 9.26
C ASN A 4 -93.41 -32.27 10.09
N ASN A 5 -93.53 -31.03 9.57
CA ASN A 5 -93.25 -29.70 10.14
C ASN A 5 -91.79 -29.16 10.31
N ASN A 6 -91.48 -28.14 9.48
CA ASN A 6 -91.33 -26.70 9.83
C ASN A 6 -90.08 -26.14 10.57
N SER A 7 -89.72 -24.90 10.19
CA SER A 7 -89.01 -23.80 10.91
C SER A 7 -87.52 -23.92 11.33
N ASP A 8 -86.66 -23.04 10.79
CA ASP A 8 -86.11 -21.78 11.40
C ASP A 8 -85.72 -21.74 12.92
N PRO A 9 -84.92 -20.76 13.42
CA PRO A 9 -83.60 -20.21 12.98
C PRO A 9 -82.62 -19.91 14.19
N TYR A 10 -81.49 -19.18 13.99
CA TYR A 10 -80.63 -18.51 15.02
C TYR A 10 -79.86 -19.42 16.03
N GLN A 11 -78.90 -19.01 16.90
CA GLN A 11 -78.01 -17.82 17.14
C GLN A 11 -76.56 -18.38 17.39
N ASP A 12 -75.39 -17.71 17.27
CA ASP A 12 -74.77 -16.48 17.86
C ASP A 12 -74.07 -16.67 19.24
N TYR A 13 -73.01 -15.87 19.49
CA TYR A 13 -72.00 -15.88 20.57
C TYR A 13 -70.98 -17.06 20.56
N GLY A 14 -69.67 -16.90 20.81
CA GLY A 14 -68.87 -15.74 21.30
C GLY A 14 -67.34 -15.95 21.10
N PRO A 15 -66.46 -15.09 21.68
CA PRO A 15 -65.28 -14.58 20.96
C PRO A 15 -63.87 -14.96 21.52
N ASP A 16 -62.86 -14.35 20.88
CA ASP A 16 -61.42 -14.20 21.26
C ASP A 16 -60.56 -15.49 21.16
N ASP A 17 -59.25 -15.47 20.87
CA ASP A 17 -58.23 -14.42 20.93
C ASP A 17 -57.03 -14.61 19.93
N HIS A 18 -56.10 -13.62 19.87
CA HIS A 18 -54.70 -13.65 19.36
C HIS A 18 -54.33 -14.25 17.97
N GLU A 19 -53.31 -13.79 17.21
CA GLU A 19 -52.54 -12.54 17.12
C GLU A 19 -51.70 -12.54 15.81
N THR A 20 -51.54 -11.38 15.15
CA THR A 20 -50.53 -11.06 14.10
C THR A 20 -50.27 -11.99 12.89
N ALA A 21 -50.60 -11.50 11.69
CA ALA A 21 -49.71 -11.53 10.53
C ALA A 21 -49.97 -10.31 9.60
N LYS A 22 -48.92 -9.70 9.05
CA LYS A 22 -48.97 -8.35 8.43
C LYS A 22 -49.23 -8.35 6.92
N LYS A 23 -50.12 -7.44 6.52
CA LYS A 23 -50.24 -6.70 5.24
C LYS A 23 -49.41 -7.15 4.03
N ILE A 24 -50.14 -7.53 2.99
CA ILE A 24 -49.75 -7.46 1.57
C ILE A 24 -49.71 -5.96 1.15
N GLY A 25 -48.75 -5.56 0.31
CA GLY A 25 -48.71 -4.19 -0.26
C GLY A 25 -47.51 -3.94 -1.18
N GLY A 26 -47.74 -3.93 -2.49
CA GLY A 26 -46.70 -4.01 -3.53
C GLY A 26 -45.67 -2.87 -3.58
N ILE A 27 -44.39 -3.25 -3.46
CA ILE A 27 -43.21 -2.52 -3.97
C ILE A 27 -42.20 -3.55 -4.52
N ILE A 28 -42.54 -4.23 -5.63
CA ILE A 28 -41.66 -5.28 -6.22
C ILE A 28 -41.39 -5.10 -7.73
N VAL A 29 -42.27 -4.42 -8.47
CA VAL A 29 -42.19 -4.41 -9.96
C VAL A 29 -41.28 -3.31 -10.55
N THR A 30 -40.93 -2.27 -9.79
CA THR A 30 -40.16 -1.12 -10.33
C THR A 30 -38.63 -1.21 -10.18
N VAL A 31 -38.11 -2.15 -9.37
CA VAL A 31 -36.65 -2.25 -9.10
C VAL A 31 -35.94 -3.10 -10.17
N LEU A 32 -36.64 -4.05 -10.79
CA LEU A 32 -36.08 -4.99 -11.78
C LEU A 32 -35.67 -4.34 -13.11
N THR A 33 -36.22 -3.19 -13.48
CA THR A 33 -35.85 -2.48 -14.73
C THR A 33 -34.64 -1.56 -14.56
N VAL A 34 -34.34 -1.08 -13.34
CA VAL A 34 -33.16 -0.23 -13.09
C VAL A 34 -31.89 -1.09 -13.04
N LEU A 35 -31.95 -2.29 -12.45
CA LEU A 35 -30.82 -3.22 -12.38
C LEU A 35 -30.34 -3.71 -13.77
N ALA A 36 -31.23 -3.80 -14.76
CA ALA A 36 -30.87 -4.21 -16.12
C ALA A 36 -30.20 -3.08 -16.95
N MET A 37 -30.47 -1.81 -16.64
CA MET A 37 -29.87 -0.66 -17.36
C MET A 37 -28.40 -0.40 -16.94
N ILE A 38 -28.05 -0.66 -15.68
CA ILE A 38 -26.67 -0.51 -15.19
C ILE A 38 -25.73 -1.51 -15.89
N ALA A 39 -26.22 -2.72 -16.20
CA ALA A 39 -25.47 -3.76 -16.90
C ALA A 39 -25.21 -3.49 -18.40
N LEU A 40 -25.81 -2.46 -19.00
CA LEU A 40 -25.71 -2.17 -20.44
C LEU A 40 -24.89 -0.92 -20.80
N ILE A 41 -24.43 -0.13 -19.82
CA ILE A 41 -23.53 1.01 -20.05
C ILE A 41 -22.08 0.70 -19.63
N GLY A 42 -21.88 -0.24 -18.69
CA GLY A 42 -20.55 -0.71 -18.25
C GLY A 42 -19.94 -1.82 -19.11
N GLY A 43 -20.23 -1.86 -20.41
CA GLY A 43 -19.71 -2.89 -21.31
C GLY A 43 -18.19 -2.81 -21.46
N VAL A 44 -17.50 -3.90 -21.15
CA VAL A 44 -16.02 -4.05 -21.24
C VAL A 44 -15.23 -3.20 -20.23
N TYR A 45 -15.48 -3.43 -18.94
CA TYR A 45 -14.33 -3.55 -18.04
C TYR A 45 -13.59 -4.84 -18.43
N LEU A 46 -12.47 -4.70 -19.13
CA LEU A 46 -11.43 -5.73 -19.10
C LEU A 46 -11.10 -5.93 -17.62
N SER A 47 -11.31 -7.14 -17.10
CA SER A 47 -10.81 -7.49 -15.78
C SER A 47 -9.28 -7.58 -15.88
N LYS A 48 -8.60 -6.42 -15.74
CA LYS A 48 -7.19 -6.41 -15.35
C LYS A 48 -7.14 -7.22 -14.07
N THR A 49 -6.58 -8.42 -14.15
CA THR A 49 -6.34 -9.25 -12.98
C THR A 49 -5.44 -8.46 -12.04
N ASP A 50 -5.78 -8.41 -10.75
CA ASP A 50 -4.83 -7.96 -9.72
C ASP A 50 -3.49 -8.66 -10.01
N PRO A 51 -2.38 -7.92 -10.18
CA PRO A 51 -1.08 -8.54 -10.36
C PRO A 51 -0.91 -9.58 -9.26
N SER A 52 -0.48 -10.80 -9.61
CA SER A 52 -0.26 -11.82 -8.61
C SER A 52 1.04 -11.52 -7.86
N PHE A 53 0.99 -10.51 -6.99
CA PHE A 53 1.95 -10.34 -5.92
C PHE A 53 2.03 -11.67 -5.17
N GLY A 54 3.25 -12.16 -4.93
CA GLY A 54 3.46 -13.29 -4.04
C GLY A 54 2.78 -13.02 -2.69
N LYS A 55 2.32 -14.09 -2.04
CA LYS A 55 1.54 -14.06 -0.77
C LYS A 55 2.02 -12.96 0.19
N ASP A 56 1.05 -12.33 0.85
CA ASP A 56 1.11 -11.03 1.55
C ASP A 56 1.98 -10.97 2.82
N GLU A 57 3.12 -11.68 2.84
CA GLU A 57 4.10 -11.68 3.93
C GLU A 57 5.38 -10.98 3.43
N PRO A 58 5.86 -9.90 4.09
CA PRO A 58 7.20 -9.38 3.83
C PRO A 58 8.18 -10.52 4.11
N LYS A 59 9.08 -10.78 3.16
CA LYS A 59 9.98 -11.92 3.29
C LYS A 59 11.21 -11.53 4.10
N THR A 60 11.68 -12.51 4.84
CA THR A 60 12.82 -12.45 5.75
C THR A 60 14.03 -11.73 5.17
N GLU A 61 14.71 -10.97 6.04
CA GLU A 61 16.07 -10.44 5.88
C GLU A 61 16.93 -11.28 4.93
N ARG A 62 17.47 -10.67 3.86
CA ARG A 62 18.54 -11.33 3.11
C ARG A 62 19.88 -10.94 3.73
N THR A 63 20.54 -11.89 4.39
CA THR A 63 21.94 -11.71 4.80
C THR A 63 22.87 -11.96 3.62
N HIS A 64 22.83 -11.10 2.59
CA HIS A 64 23.78 -11.15 1.47
C HIS A 64 25.12 -10.51 1.87
N ARG A 65 25.86 -11.22 2.72
CA ARG A 65 27.32 -11.04 2.79
C ARG A 65 27.94 -11.45 1.46
N ASP A 66 29.13 -10.92 1.19
CA ASP A 66 29.89 -11.08 -0.06
C ASP A 66 29.46 -10.12 -1.20
N ARG A 67 29.27 -8.84 -0.88
CA ARG A 67 29.76 -7.77 -1.77
C ARG A 67 31.08 -7.26 -1.19
N ASP A 68 32.13 -7.28 -2.00
CA ASP A 68 33.38 -6.62 -1.68
C ASP A 68 33.06 -5.12 -1.49
N ARG A 69 33.44 -4.56 -0.34
CA ARG A 69 33.46 -3.11 -0.17
C ARG A 69 34.56 -2.60 -1.09
N ASP A 70 34.19 -1.96 -2.19
CA ASP A 70 35.17 -1.22 -2.97
C ASP A 70 35.61 -0.03 -2.10
N ASP A 71 36.86 -0.12 -1.62
CA ASP A 71 37.48 0.81 -0.66
C ASP A 71 37.68 2.21 -1.30
N ASP A 72 36.64 3.03 -1.35
CA ASP A 72 36.78 4.49 -1.44
C ASP A 72 36.93 5.10 -0.03
N ASP A 73 38.05 4.72 0.62
CA ASP A 73 38.57 5.32 1.85
C ASP A 73 38.92 6.81 1.63
N ASP A 74 37.92 7.70 1.69
CA ASP A 74 38.16 9.15 1.79
C ASP A 74 38.32 9.52 3.28
N ASP A 75 39.45 9.07 3.86
CA ASP A 75 39.91 9.39 5.22
C ASP A 75 39.77 10.90 5.51
N ARG A 76 38.77 11.27 6.31
CA ARG A 76 38.65 12.59 6.91
C ARG A 76 38.61 12.49 8.42
N ASP A 77 39.80 12.23 8.97
CA ASP A 77 40.19 12.68 10.29
C ASP A 77 39.70 14.12 10.53
N ASN A 78 38.74 14.30 11.44
CA ASN A 78 38.64 15.48 12.29
C ASN A 78 38.10 15.03 13.64
N ASP A 79 39.00 14.96 14.60
CA ASP A 79 38.70 14.87 16.02
C ASP A 79 37.87 16.09 16.50
N ASP A 80 37.23 15.92 17.65
CA ASP A 80 36.79 16.96 18.59
C ASP A 80 35.80 18.05 18.11
N ASP A 81 34.54 17.96 18.58
CA ASP A 81 34.10 18.85 19.68
C ASP A 81 32.70 18.47 20.21
N ASP A 82 32.54 18.53 21.54
CA ASP A 82 31.24 18.43 22.25
C ASP A 82 30.33 19.61 21.86
N ASP A 83 29.09 19.36 21.43
CA ASP A 83 28.06 20.44 21.34
C ASP A 83 26.69 19.96 21.86
N ASP A 84 26.59 19.92 23.20
CA ASP A 84 25.42 19.56 24.01
C ASP A 84 24.26 20.57 23.82
N ARG A 85 23.49 20.43 22.72
CA ARG A 85 22.42 21.36 22.33
C ARG A 85 21.03 20.93 22.81
N PRO A 86 20.33 21.76 23.62
CA PRO A 86 18.96 21.50 24.01
C PRO A 86 17.99 21.87 22.88
N HIS A 87 17.41 20.88 22.21
CA HIS A 87 16.38 21.07 21.18
C HIS A 87 15.04 21.56 21.78
N SER A 88 14.96 22.87 22.00
CA SER A 88 13.76 23.56 22.47
C SER A 88 12.73 23.78 21.36
N GLY A 89 11.95 22.74 21.07
CA GLY A 89 10.51 22.84 20.81
C GLY A 89 10.02 23.64 19.59
N THR A 90 9.48 22.92 18.61
CA THR A 90 8.15 23.25 18.07
C THR A 90 7.32 21.98 18.09
N GLN A 91 6.08 22.07 18.56
CA GLN A 91 5.24 20.91 18.82
C GLN A 91 4.75 20.26 17.53
N ALA A 92 5.46 19.23 17.06
CA ALA A 92 4.82 18.19 16.28
C ALA A 92 3.76 17.51 17.17
N THR A 93 2.52 17.49 16.72
CA THR A 93 1.42 16.83 17.42
C THR A 93 1.72 15.35 17.59
N HIS A 94 1.46 14.79 18.78
CA HIS A 94 1.66 13.38 19.09
C HIS A 94 0.94 12.44 18.11
N HIS A 95 1.59 12.03 17.03
CA HIS A 95 1.29 10.79 16.34
C HIS A 95 1.83 9.67 17.22
N SER A 96 0.93 8.96 17.92
CA SER A 96 1.26 7.86 18.83
C SER A 96 1.63 6.56 18.09
N ASN A 97 2.18 6.69 16.88
CA ASN A 97 2.60 5.61 16.02
C ASN A 97 3.84 6.11 15.27
N ASN A 98 5.02 5.55 15.60
CA ASN A 98 6.27 5.86 14.89
C ASN A 98 6.27 5.08 13.56
N GLN A 99 5.36 5.41 12.65
CA GLN A 99 5.12 4.68 11.41
C GLN A 99 4.66 5.67 10.32
N PRO A 100 5.29 5.71 9.13
CA PRO A 100 4.84 6.57 8.04
C PRO A 100 3.39 6.30 7.64
N GLN A 101 2.64 7.34 7.30
CA GLN A 101 1.26 7.23 6.80
C GLN A 101 1.21 7.53 5.29
N MET A 102 0.14 7.09 4.62
CA MET A 102 -0.07 7.39 3.19
C MET A 102 -0.07 8.89 2.88
N SER A 103 -0.55 9.73 3.81
CA SER A 103 -0.51 11.19 3.67
C SER A 103 0.91 11.76 3.62
N ASP A 104 1.83 11.14 4.36
CA ASP A 104 3.21 11.62 4.48
C ASP A 104 3.97 11.28 3.20
N MET A 105 3.78 10.05 2.70
CA MET A 105 4.22 9.62 1.36
C MET A 105 3.66 10.51 0.25
N ASP A 106 2.35 10.79 0.25
CA ASP A 106 1.72 11.62 -0.78
C ASP A 106 2.24 13.07 -0.76
N GLN A 107 2.48 13.64 0.41
CA GLN A 107 3.05 14.98 0.56
C GLN A 107 4.51 15.01 0.10
N ALA A 108 5.34 14.07 0.57
CA ALA A 108 6.77 14.02 0.23
C ALA A 108 7.00 13.82 -1.28
N LEU A 109 6.25 12.91 -1.92
CA LEU A 109 6.31 12.72 -3.38
C LEU A 109 5.84 13.95 -4.16
N ALA A 110 4.83 14.66 -3.66
CA ALA A 110 4.35 15.90 -4.30
C ALA A 110 5.39 17.02 -4.21
N ASP A 111 6.02 17.20 -3.06
CA ASP A 111 7.06 18.21 -2.85
C ASP A 111 8.33 17.90 -3.67
N ALA A 112 8.69 16.62 -3.80
CA ALA A 112 9.76 16.14 -4.66
C ALA A 112 9.44 16.17 -6.17
N ASN A 113 8.19 16.44 -6.56
CA ASN A 113 7.69 16.37 -7.95
C ASN A 113 7.86 14.97 -8.60
N ALA A 114 7.67 13.91 -7.81
CA ALA A 114 7.89 12.52 -8.22
C ALA A 114 7.01 12.06 -9.40
N GLY A 115 7.61 11.27 -10.28
CA GLY A 115 6.98 10.64 -11.43
C GLY A 115 6.12 9.41 -11.07
N SER A 116 5.24 9.05 -12.00
CA SER A 116 4.37 7.87 -11.90
C SER A 116 4.10 7.25 -13.27
N GLY A 117 3.68 5.98 -13.32
CA GLY A 117 3.54 5.25 -14.57
C GLY A 117 2.80 3.90 -14.47
N GLU A 118 3.12 2.99 -15.40
CA GLU A 118 2.57 1.62 -15.45
C GLU A 118 2.93 0.81 -14.18
N ILE A 119 4.14 1.05 -13.65
CA ILE A 119 4.60 0.61 -12.33
C ILE A 119 5.15 1.85 -11.61
N THR A 120 4.90 1.99 -10.32
CA THR A 120 5.48 3.03 -9.46
C THR A 120 5.72 2.41 -8.08
N VAL A 121 6.95 2.55 -7.59
CA VAL A 121 7.41 2.04 -6.30
C VAL A 121 7.98 3.23 -5.56
N SER A 122 7.42 3.53 -4.39
CA SER A 122 7.86 4.63 -3.56
C SER A 122 8.15 4.12 -2.16
N LEU A 123 9.25 4.56 -1.57
CA LEU A 123 9.67 4.27 -0.20
C LEU A 123 9.64 5.59 0.59
N ILE A 124 9.12 5.57 1.82
CA ILE A 124 9.28 6.64 2.80
C ILE A 124 9.72 5.98 4.11
N TRP A 125 10.60 6.64 4.86
CA TRP A 125 11.00 6.21 6.20
C TRP A 125 11.11 7.38 7.17
N TYR A 126 11.24 7.05 8.46
CA TYR A 126 11.41 8.00 9.55
C TYR A 126 12.76 7.80 10.23
N ASN A 127 13.45 8.91 10.47
CA ASN A 127 14.87 9.10 10.80
C ASN A 127 15.73 9.49 9.58
N SER A 128 17.03 9.70 9.82
CA SER A 128 18.02 10.19 8.85
C SER A 128 18.99 9.10 8.34
N ASP A 129 18.64 7.83 8.48
CA ASP A 129 19.39 6.73 7.86
C ASP A 129 19.27 6.78 6.34
N ASP A 130 20.17 6.13 5.63
CA ASP A 130 20.20 6.10 4.17
C ASP A 130 19.76 4.71 3.72
N ILE A 131 18.54 4.66 3.17
CA ILE A 131 17.83 3.44 2.84
C ILE A 131 17.49 3.48 1.36
N ASP A 132 18.24 2.72 0.57
CA ASP A 132 18.09 2.67 -0.87
C ASP A 132 16.85 1.85 -1.28
N LEU A 133 16.13 2.34 -2.30
CA LEU A 133 15.08 1.59 -2.96
C LEU A 133 15.61 0.84 -4.20
N HIS A 134 15.50 -0.48 -4.18
CA HIS A 134 15.95 -1.34 -5.29
C HIS A 134 14.78 -2.00 -6.02
N VAL A 135 14.84 -1.97 -7.36
CA VAL A 135 13.89 -2.68 -8.23
C VAL A 135 14.66 -3.47 -9.29
N ASN A 136 14.73 -4.78 -9.13
CA ASN A 136 15.18 -5.67 -10.20
C ASN A 136 14.04 -5.93 -11.19
N THR A 137 14.35 -5.82 -12.48
CA THR A 137 13.43 -5.89 -13.62
C THR A 137 13.81 -7.03 -14.56
N PRO A 138 13.01 -7.34 -15.61
CA PRO A 138 13.39 -8.30 -16.65
C PRO A 138 14.67 -7.95 -17.42
N GLN A 139 15.19 -6.72 -17.27
CA GLN A 139 16.38 -6.21 -17.98
C GLN A 139 17.58 -5.92 -17.05
N GLY A 140 17.43 -6.11 -15.74
CA GLY A 140 18.41 -5.75 -14.71
C GLY A 140 17.84 -4.80 -13.66
N GLU A 141 18.71 -4.23 -12.84
CA GLU A 141 18.36 -3.51 -11.60
C GLU A 141 18.34 -1.99 -11.76
N ILE A 142 17.39 -1.33 -11.07
CA ILE A 142 17.34 0.11 -10.84
C ILE A 142 17.52 0.37 -9.34
N TYR A 143 18.47 1.25 -9.01
CA TYR A 143 18.87 1.71 -7.68
C TYR A 143 19.73 2.98 -7.85
N TYR A 144 20.25 3.58 -6.78
CA TYR A 144 21.11 4.78 -6.81
C TYR A 144 22.22 4.71 -7.87
N GLY A 145 22.96 3.61 -7.94
CA GLY A 145 24.07 3.42 -8.90
C GLY A 145 23.64 3.16 -10.35
N ASN A 146 22.37 2.83 -10.62
CA ASN A 146 21.85 2.61 -11.97
C ASN A 146 20.42 3.15 -12.14
N ARG A 147 20.27 4.47 -12.05
CA ARG A 147 18.97 5.16 -11.97
C ARG A 147 18.05 5.03 -13.18
N ASN A 148 18.47 4.47 -14.32
CA ASN A 148 17.67 4.44 -15.55
C ASN A 148 17.84 3.12 -16.31
N LEU A 149 16.79 2.30 -16.38
CA LEU A 149 16.83 1.03 -17.11
C LEU A 149 15.43 0.63 -17.64
N GLY A 150 15.38 0.16 -18.88
CA GLY A 150 14.18 -0.51 -19.42
C GLY A 150 12.88 0.30 -19.44
N GLY A 151 12.94 1.64 -19.37
CA GLY A 151 11.75 2.50 -19.27
C GLY A 151 11.33 2.86 -17.83
N GLY A 152 12.10 2.39 -16.84
CA GLY A 152 12.05 2.85 -15.45
C GLY A 152 13.15 3.87 -15.12
N THR A 153 12.85 4.74 -14.17
CA THR A 153 13.73 5.79 -13.65
C THR A 153 13.60 5.91 -12.14
N LEU A 154 14.74 6.01 -11.42
CA LEU A 154 14.85 6.51 -10.05
C LEU A 154 14.99 8.03 -10.11
N ASP A 155 13.89 8.74 -9.87
CA ASP A 155 13.80 10.19 -10.02
C ASP A 155 13.82 10.97 -8.70
N VAL A 156 13.42 10.34 -7.60
CA VAL A 156 13.56 10.87 -6.23
C VAL A 156 14.39 9.91 -5.40
N ASP A 157 15.30 10.49 -4.64
CA ASP A 157 16.51 9.90 -4.07
C ASP A 157 16.85 10.73 -2.83
N ALA A 158 17.18 10.11 -1.69
CA ALA A 158 17.28 10.83 -0.41
C ALA A 158 18.41 10.33 0.50
N ASN A 159 18.86 11.18 1.43
CA ASN A 159 19.87 10.91 2.47
C ASN A 159 21.30 10.52 2.03
N PHE A 160 21.57 10.32 0.72
CA PHE A 160 22.95 10.12 0.21
C PHE A 160 23.90 11.31 0.48
N ASP A 161 23.42 12.56 0.36
CA ASP A 161 24.23 13.81 0.52
C ASP A 161 23.59 14.81 1.50
N VAL A 162 22.25 14.95 1.48
CA VAL A 162 21.52 15.86 2.37
C VAL A 162 20.50 15.07 3.19
N MET A 163 20.77 14.95 4.49
CA MET A 163 19.98 14.18 5.43
C MET A 163 18.69 14.90 5.84
N MET A 164 17.61 14.14 5.96
CA MET A 164 16.31 14.58 6.47
C MET A 164 15.63 13.47 7.27
N GLU A 165 14.64 13.84 8.10
CA GLU A 165 13.94 12.94 9.04
C GLU A 165 12.70 12.24 8.48
N MET A 166 12.22 12.69 7.30
CA MET A 166 11.13 12.09 6.54
C MET A 166 11.50 11.96 5.04
N PRO A 167 12.60 11.27 4.73
CA PRO A 167 13.09 11.04 3.37
C PRO A 167 12.15 10.16 2.55
N VAL A 168 12.20 10.32 1.23
CA VAL A 168 11.37 9.58 0.27
C VAL A 168 12.19 9.23 -0.97
N GLU A 169 12.03 8.00 -1.47
CA GLU A 169 12.59 7.52 -2.73
C GLU A 169 11.47 7.13 -3.69
N ASN A 170 11.72 7.23 -5.01
CA ASN A 170 10.75 6.84 -6.03
C ASN A 170 11.39 6.25 -7.29
N ILE A 171 10.91 5.07 -7.68
CA ILE A 171 11.18 4.43 -8.97
C ILE A 171 9.86 4.24 -9.72
N TYR A 172 9.77 4.81 -10.94
CA TYR A 172 8.58 4.70 -11.77
C TYR A 172 8.90 4.27 -13.21
N PHE A 173 7.97 3.56 -13.84
CA PHE A 173 8.08 3.04 -15.20
C PHE A 173 7.01 3.67 -16.10
N THR A 174 7.40 4.57 -17.00
CA THR A 174 6.47 5.12 -18.01
C THR A 174 5.98 4.05 -19.00
N THR A 175 6.79 3.03 -19.23
CA THR A 175 6.44 1.83 -19.99
C THR A 175 7.24 0.67 -19.41
N ALA A 176 6.57 -0.22 -18.69
CA ALA A 176 7.20 -1.36 -18.03
C ALA A 176 7.36 -2.54 -19.00
N PRO A 177 8.55 -3.17 -19.06
CA PRO A 177 8.75 -4.48 -19.70
C PRO A 177 7.92 -5.58 -19.03
N GLU A 178 7.35 -6.50 -19.80
CA GLU A 178 6.69 -7.68 -19.24
C GLU A 178 7.72 -8.67 -18.67
N GLY A 179 7.38 -9.32 -17.55
CA GLY A 179 8.23 -10.30 -16.87
C GLY A 179 8.30 -10.10 -15.36
N SER A 180 9.29 -10.72 -14.72
CA SER A 180 9.45 -10.72 -13.27
C SER A 180 10.04 -9.42 -12.73
N TYR A 181 9.50 -8.98 -11.59
CA TYR A 181 9.99 -7.85 -10.80
C TYR A 181 10.23 -8.30 -9.35
N SER A 182 11.32 -7.84 -8.77
CA SER A 182 11.67 -8.02 -7.36
C SER A 182 12.00 -6.66 -6.75
N ILE A 183 11.43 -6.37 -5.59
CA ILE A 183 11.57 -5.09 -4.89
C ILE A 183 12.06 -5.38 -3.47
N TRP A 184 13.13 -4.72 -3.07
CA TRP A 184 13.66 -4.72 -1.71
C TRP A 184 14.12 -3.31 -1.34
N ILE A 185 14.42 -3.13 -0.07
CA ILE A 185 15.11 -1.95 0.45
C ILE A 185 16.42 -2.42 1.10
N GLU A 186 17.48 -1.64 0.94
CA GLU A 186 18.81 -1.89 1.50
C GLU A 186 19.11 -0.78 2.51
N ASP A 187 19.36 -1.14 3.77
CA ASP A 187 19.88 -0.21 4.79
C ASP A 187 21.38 0.02 4.49
N TYR A 188 21.66 1.08 3.74
CA TYR A 188 22.98 1.35 3.16
C TYR A 188 23.92 2.01 4.17
N THR A 189 23.43 2.97 4.96
CA THR A 189 24.21 3.61 6.03
C THR A 189 23.32 4.01 7.19
N ASP A 190 23.49 3.32 8.31
CA ASP A 190 22.97 3.69 9.63
C ASP A 190 23.59 5.02 10.11
N ARG A 191 22.75 5.96 10.55
CA ARG A 191 23.14 7.22 11.19
C ARG A 191 22.39 7.45 12.52
N ASN A 192 21.53 6.54 12.97
CA ASN A 192 20.61 6.74 14.10
C ASN A 192 20.51 5.50 14.99
N ASP A 193 20.78 5.65 16.29
CA ASP A 193 20.56 4.59 17.28
C ASP A 193 19.11 4.06 17.24
N GLY A 194 18.90 2.85 16.69
CA GLY A 194 17.65 2.11 16.81
C GLY A 194 17.16 1.47 15.51
N TYR A 195 15.94 1.84 15.10
CA TYR A 195 15.34 1.36 13.86
C TYR A 195 14.68 2.51 13.10
N ALA A 196 14.81 2.48 11.78
CA ALA A 196 14.00 3.30 10.89
C ALA A 196 12.64 2.62 10.68
N SER A 197 11.57 3.41 10.75
CA SER A 197 10.22 2.94 10.43
C SER A 197 9.89 3.24 8.98
N TYR A 198 9.58 2.22 8.17
CA TYR A 198 9.40 2.40 6.72
C TYR A 198 7.96 2.07 6.26
N MET A 199 7.60 2.65 5.12
CA MET A 199 6.45 2.25 4.32
C MET A 199 6.83 2.25 2.83
N VAL A 200 6.64 1.12 2.15
CA VAL A 200 6.80 0.99 0.70
C VAL A 200 5.44 0.85 0.03
N ARG A 201 5.17 1.73 -0.93
CA ARG A 201 3.94 1.74 -1.75
C ARG A 201 4.28 1.28 -3.16
N ILE A 202 3.64 0.19 -3.59
CA ILE A 202 3.76 -0.34 -4.95
C ILE A 202 2.43 -0.17 -5.67
N THR A 203 2.42 0.59 -6.76
CA THR A 203 1.28 0.75 -7.65
C THR A 203 1.59 0.17 -9.02
N VAL A 204 0.74 -0.76 -9.47
CA VAL A 204 0.88 -1.44 -10.78
C VAL A 204 -0.44 -1.32 -11.52
N ASN A 205 -0.43 -0.70 -12.70
CA ASN A 205 -1.63 -0.52 -13.54
C ASN A 205 -2.83 0.17 -12.82
N GLY A 206 -2.56 0.93 -11.76
CA GLY A 206 -3.57 1.58 -10.90
C GLY A 206 -4.03 0.78 -9.68
N PHE A 207 -3.50 -0.44 -9.48
CA PHE A 207 -3.70 -1.23 -8.25
C PHE A 207 -2.55 -0.96 -7.28
N THR A 208 -2.87 -0.49 -6.08
CA THR A 208 -1.88 -0.14 -5.05
C THR A 208 -1.86 -1.17 -3.93
N ARG A 209 -0.65 -1.54 -3.51
CA ARG A 209 -0.36 -2.28 -2.27
C ARG A 209 0.64 -1.50 -1.44
N VAL A 210 0.57 -1.68 -0.13
CA VAL A 210 1.42 -0.99 0.85
C VAL A 210 2.00 -2.02 1.80
N TYR A 211 3.28 -1.85 2.13
CA TYR A 211 4.08 -2.71 2.99
C TYR A 211 4.71 -1.81 4.05
N GLU A 212 4.52 -2.13 5.32
CA GLU A 212 4.97 -1.34 6.47
C GLU A 212 5.90 -2.19 7.33
N GLY A 213 6.86 -1.56 8.01
CA GLY A 213 7.79 -2.28 8.88
C GLY A 213 8.82 -1.41 9.57
N HIS A 214 9.91 -2.07 9.98
CA HIS A 214 11.07 -1.47 10.64
C HIS A 214 12.34 -2.15 10.13
N ILE A 215 13.47 -1.41 10.12
CA ILE A 215 14.80 -1.88 9.72
C ILE A 215 15.84 -1.31 10.71
N ASP A 216 16.83 -2.09 11.12
CA ASP A 216 17.55 -1.90 12.39
C ASP A 216 19.06 -1.65 12.31
N GLY A 217 19.49 -0.88 11.29
CA GLY A 217 20.85 -0.30 11.21
C GLY A 217 21.99 -1.33 11.01
N SER A 218 21.67 -2.49 10.45
CA SER A 218 22.53 -3.67 10.43
C SER A 218 23.15 -4.01 9.07
N GLY A 219 22.95 -3.17 8.04
CA GLY A 219 23.36 -3.48 6.66
C GLY A 219 22.46 -4.56 6.06
N THR A 220 21.16 -4.40 6.24
CA THR A 220 20.14 -5.44 6.02
C THR A 220 19.30 -5.16 4.77
N ASP A 221 19.07 -6.19 3.96
CA ASP A 221 18.09 -6.19 2.87
C ASP A 221 16.71 -6.68 3.37
N ILE A 222 15.63 -5.94 3.11
CA ILE A 222 14.25 -6.41 3.36
C ILE A 222 13.50 -6.66 2.05
N ASP A 223 13.09 -7.91 1.82
CA ASP A 223 12.29 -8.31 0.66
C ASP A 223 10.83 -7.84 0.77
N ILE A 224 10.51 -6.77 0.05
CA ILE A 224 9.17 -6.17 0.03
C ILE A 224 8.20 -6.99 -0.83
N ALA A 225 8.52 -7.19 -2.12
CA ALA A 225 7.59 -7.78 -3.07
C ALA A 225 8.26 -8.48 -4.23
N ASN A 226 7.57 -9.50 -4.75
CA ASN A 226 7.92 -10.18 -5.99
C ASN A 226 6.63 -10.43 -6.79
N PHE A 227 6.60 -10.03 -8.06
CA PHE A 227 5.45 -10.23 -8.95
C PHE A 227 5.89 -10.39 -10.41
N ASN A 228 4.97 -10.82 -11.28
CA ASN A 228 5.20 -10.86 -12.72
C ASN A 228 4.24 -9.88 -13.41
N TYR A 229 4.79 -8.89 -14.13
CA TYR A 229 4.04 -7.88 -14.86
C TYR A 229 3.64 -8.35 -16.26
N GLN A 230 2.39 -8.05 -16.65
CA GLN A 230 1.79 -8.25 -17.97
C GLN A 230 0.82 -7.09 -18.25
N LYS A 231 0.59 -6.74 -19.52
CA LYS A 231 -0.19 -5.56 -19.95
C LYS A 231 -1.70 -5.81 -20.10
#